data_AF-A0A9X3AVU8-F1
#
_entry.id   AF-A0A9X3AVU8-F1
#
_cell.length_a   1.000
_cell.length_b   1.000
_cell.length_c   1.000
_cell.angle_alpha   90.00
_cell.angle_beta   90.00
_cell.angle_gamma   90.00
#
_symmetry.space_group_name_H-M   'P 1'
#
loop_
_entity.id
_entity.type
_entity.pdbx_description
1 polymer ?
#
loop_
_entity_poly.entity_id
_entity_poly.type
_entity_poly.pdbx_seq_one_letter_code
_entity_poly.pdbx_strand_id
1 'polypeptide(L)'
;MNTDIHKTNNLPAIIFVVVLLLSASIAVYNINQSHQQTSPETWTAFIYKNGYESAKYEMEDGFEDYSSCKLFATSLSDKFDQAPWQCGLRCRFDSMRQGYQCESMENH
;
A
#
# COMPACT_ATOMS: atom_id res chain seq x y z
N MET A 1 64.91 19.01 2.37
CA MET A 1 63.48 19.39 2.41
C MET A 1 62.72 18.20 1.88
N ASN A 2 62.31 17.28 2.76
CA ASN A 2 61.55 16.09 2.37
C ASN A 2 60.07 16.42 2.47
N THR A 3 59.36 16.38 1.35
CA THR A 3 57.91 16.40 1.31
C THR A 3 57.41 14.97 1.37
N ASP A 4 57.11 14.49 2.57
CA ASP A 4 56.38 13.24 2.76
C ASP A 4 54.93 13.46 2.30
N ILE A 5 54.60 12.90 1.13
CA ILE A 5 53.23 12.84 0.64
C ILE A 5 52.52 11.76 1.45
N HIS A 6 51.76 12.16 2.46
CA HIS A 6 50.90 11.26 3.23
C HIS A 6 49.81 10.69 2.30
N LYS A 7 49.99 9.45 1.85
CA LYS A 7 48.97 8.73 1.07
C LYS A 7 47.86 8.26 2.03
N THR A 8 46.74 8.97 2.07
CA THR A 8 45.57 8.60 2.85
C THR A 8 44.96 7.29 2.30
N ASN A 9 45.05 6.20 3.06
CA ASN A 9 44.45 4.92 2.68
C ASN A 9 42.95 4.93 3.02
N ASN A 10 42.14 5.49 2.13
CA ASN A 10 40.69 5.59 2.30
C ASN A 10 39.94 4.31 1.87
N LEU A 11 40.67 3.27 1.46
CA LEU A 11 40.11 1.99 1.03
C LEU A 11 39.09 1.37 2.02
N PRO A 12 39.34 1.31 3.35
CA PRO A 12 38.35 0.74 4.28
C PRO A 12 37.06 1.59 4.34
N ALA A 13 37.17 2.92 4.25
CA ALA A 13 36.01 3.80 4.23
C ALA A 13 35.19 3.62 2.94
N ILE A 14 35.87 3.47 1.79
CA ILE A 14 35.21 3.19 0.50
C ILE A 14 34.46 1.86 0.56
N ILE A 15 35.10 0.80 1.07
CA ILE A 15 34.46 -0.52 1.23
C ILE A 15 33.22 -0.41 2.11
N PHE A 16 33.32 0.29 3.24
CA PHE A 16 32.19 0.48 4.14
C PHE A 16 31.00 1.18 3.45
N VAL A 17 31.27 2.26 2.71
CA VAL A 17 30.22 2.99 1.97
C VAL A 17 29.58 2.10 0.90
N VAL A 18 30.37 1.33 0.15
CA VAL A 18 29.83 0.42 -0.87
C VAL A 18 28.94 -0.65 -0.24
N VAL A 19 29.35 -1.25 0.88
CA VAL A 19 28.54 -2.25 1.60
C VAL A 19 27.23 -1.64 2.09
N LEU A 20 27.25 -0.41 2.61
CA LEU A 20 26.04 0.29 3.03
C LEU A 20 25.09 0.57 1.86
N LEU A 21 25.61 1.01 0.72
CA LEU A 21 24.79 1.27 -0.46
C LEU A 21 24.16 -0.01 -1.01
N LEU A 22 24.91 -1.12 -1.01
CA LEU A 22 24.41 -2.43 -1.42
C LEU A 22 23.31 -2.93 -0.48
N SER A 23 23.51 -2.83 0.85
CA SER A 23 22.51 -3.28 1.81
C SER A 23 21.21 -2.48 1.72
N ALA A 24 21.30 -1.16 1.57
CA ALA A 24 20.14 -0.30 1.35
C ALA A 24 19.40 -0.67 0.05
N SER A 25 20.13 -0.88 -1.04
CA SER A 25 19.55 -1.26 -2.33
C SER A 25 18.82 -2.62 -2.26
N ILE A 26 19.43 -3.60 -1.59
CA ILE A 26 18.82 -4.92 -1.37
C ILE A 26 17.57 -4.81 -0.49
N ALA A 27 17.60 -4.00 0.56
CA ALA A 27 16.45 -3.79 1.43
C ALA A 27 15.27 -3.20 0.65
N VAL A 28 15.51 -2.16 -0.15
CA VAL A 28 14.47 -1.54 -1.00
C VAL A 28 13.93 -2.54 -2.03
N TYR A 29 14.80 -3.31 -2.69
CA TYR A 29 14.40 -4.33 -3.65
C TYR A 29 13.49 -5.39 -3.01
N ASN A 30 13.86 -5.89 -1.83
CA ASN A 30 13.08 -6.90 -1.11
C ASN A 30 11.73 -6.36 -0.62
N ILE A 31 11.66 -5.12 -0.15
CA ILE A 31 10.39 -4.47 0.22
C ILE A 31 9.50 -4.35 -1.03
N ASN A 32 10.05 -3.88 -2.14
CA ASN A 32 9.29 -3.72 -3.39
C ASN A 32 8.74 -5.07 -3.90
N GLN A 33 9.54 -6.14 -3.84
CA GLN A 33 9.09 -7.49 -4.18
C GLN A 33 8.06 -8.06 -3.18
N SER A 34 8.21 -7.78 -1.88
CA SER A 34 7.22 -8.18 -0.88
C SER A 34 5.88 -7.48 -1.10
N HIS A 35 5.88 -6.23 -1.58
CA HIS A 35 4.68 -5.53 -1.99
C HIS A 35 4.08 -6.08 -3.30
N GLN A 36 4.82 -6.86 -4.08
CA GLN A 36 4.26 -7.56 -5.26
C GLN A 36 3.53 -8.85 -4.89
N GLN A 37 3.65 -9.36 -3.66
CA GLN A 37 2.93 -10.57 -3.25
C GLN A 37 1.44 -10.27 -3.01
N THR A 38 0.65 -10.59 -4.04
CA THR A 38 -0.69 -11.22 -3.96
C THR A 38 -1.55 -10.78 -2.78
N SER A 39 -2.16 -9.60 -2.86
CA SER A 39 -3.49 -9.46 -2.27
C SER A 39 -4.32 -10.62 -2.80
N PRO A 40 -5.14 -11.28 -1.96
CA PRO A 40 -6.17 -12.17 -2.46
C PRO A 40 -6.92 -11.45 -3.58
N GLU A 41 -7.31 -12.18 -4.63
CA GLU A 41 -8.17 -11.63 -5.70
C GLU A 41 -9.60 -11.47 -5.18
N THR A 42 -9.74 -10.72 -4.10
CA THR A 42 -11.01 -10.45 -3.43
C THR A 42 -11.39 -9.00 -3.66
N TRP A 43 -12.70 -8.80 -3.65
CA TRP A 43 -13.31 -7.50 -3.60
C TRP A 43 -13.57 -7.11 -2.14
N THR A 44 -13.41 -5.82 -1.87
CA THR A 44 -13.64 -5.20 -0.56
C THR A 44 -14.71 -4.12 -0.73
N ALA A 45 -15.75 -4.16 0.09
CA ALA A 45 -16.80 -3.14 0.14
C ALA A 45 -16.41 -2.04 1.14
N PHE A 46 -16.62 -0.78 0.75
CA PHE A 46 -16.43 0.41 1.57
C PHE A 46 -17.76 1.19 1.62
N ILE A 47 -18.31 1.44 2.81
CA ILE A 47 -19.59 2.16 3.00
C ILE A 47 -19.36 3.42 3.82
N TYR A 48 -19.64 4.56 3.20
CA TYR A 48 -19.35 5.89 3.72
C TYR A 48 -20.58 6.51 4.39
N LYS A 49 -20.85 6.11 5.63
CA LYS A 49 -22.02 6.58 6.42
C LYS A 49 -22.14 8.11 6.50
N ASN A 50 -21.04 8.83 6.37
CA ASN A 50 -21.00 10.29 6.45
C ASN A 50 -20.52 10.93 5.13
N GLY A 51 -20.69 10.24 3.99
CA GLY A 51 -20.24 10.69 2.67
C GLY A 51 -18.77 10.36 2.35
N TYR A 52 -18.39 10.46 1.07
CA TYR A 52 -17.06 10.04 0.58
C TYR A 52 -15.87 10.74 1.26
N GLU A 53 -16.06 11.98 1.75
CA GLU A 53 -15.00 12.72 2.44
C GLU A 53 -14.78 12.25 3.88
N SER A 54 -15.59 11.32 4.38
CA SER A 54 -15.42 10.80 5.71
C SER A 54 -14.23 9.85 5.80
N ALA A 55 -13.32 10.14 6.73
CA ALA A 55 -12.19 9.26 7.07
C ALA A 55 -12.61 7.92 7.70
N LYS A 56 -13.92 7.72 7.92
CA LYS A 56 -14.49 6.54 8.58
C LYS A 56 -15.56 5.93 7.70
N TYR A 57 -15.30 4.71 7.26
CA TYR A 57 -16.22 3.87 6.51
C TYR A 57 -16.38 2.52 7.22
N GLU A 58 -17.51 1.85 6.98
CA GLU A 58 -17.62 0.42 7.25
C GLU A 58 -16.94 -0.34 6.12
N MET A 59 -16.24 -1.42 6.44
CA MET A 59 -15.49 -2.21 5.48
C MET A 59 -15.76 -3.69 5.68
N GLU A 60 -16.02 -4.39 4.58
CA GLU A 60 -16.10 -5.86 4.54
C GLU A 60 -15.24 -6.35 3.38
N ASP A 61 -14.38 -7.33 3.62
CA ASP A 61 -13.46 -7.89 2.61
C ASP A 61 -13.77 -9.37 2.38
N GLY A 62 -13.23 -9.94 1.30
CA GLY A 62 -13.30 -11.37 1.02
C GLY A 62 -14.38 -11.76 0.02
N PHE A 63 -14.95 -10.81 -0.72
CA PHE A 63 -15.91 -11.14 -1.78
C PHE A 63 -15.17 -11.73 -2.99
N GLU A 64 -15.64 -12.85 -3.52
CA GLU A 64 -15.01 -13.51 -4.68
C GLU A 64 -15.21 -12.73 -5.98
N ASP A 65 -16.27 -11.94 -6.07
CA ASP A 65 -16.64 -11.20 -7.28
C ASP A 65 -17.29 -9.83 -6.97
N TYR A 66 -17.26 -8.95 -7.97
CA TYR A 66 -17.83 -7.61 -7.88
C TYR A 66 -19.33 -7.60 -7.60
N SER A 67 -20.10 -8.55 -8.16
CA SER A 67 -21.55 -8.58 -8.01
C SER A 67 -21.93 -8.87 -6.56
N SER A 68 -21.23 -9.82 -5.92
CA SER A 68 -21.37 -10.13 -4.51
C SER A 68 -21.03 -8.93 -3.61
N CYS A 69 -19.91 -8.24 -3.91
CA CYS A 69 -19.54 -7.00 -3.22
C CYS A 69 -20.62 -5.92 -3.37
N LYS A 70 -21.09 -5.69 -4.60
CA LYS A 70 -22.12 -4.69 -4.93
C LYS A 70 -23.43 -4.95 -4.22
N LEU A 71 -23.90 -6.21 -4.20
CA LEU A 71 -25.13 -6.59 -3.50
C LEU A 71 -25.04 -6.27 -2.01
N PHE A 72 -23.92 -6.62 -1.38
CA PHE A 72 -23.67 -6.29 0.02
C PHE A 72 -23.61 -4.78 0.26
N ALA A 73 -22.81 -4.06 -0.53
CA ALA A 73 -22.60 -2.62 -0.40
C ALA A 73 -23.90 -1.84 -0.61
N THR A 74 -24.72 -2.23 -1.59
CA THR A 74 -26.04 -1.64 -1.85
C THR A 74 -26.98 -1.90 -0.67
N SER A 75 -27.02 -3.13 -0.14
CA SER A 75 -27.86 -3.46 1.01
C SER A 75 -27.49 -2.66 2.26
N LEU A 76 -26.20 -2.41 2.52
CA LEU A 76 -25.78 -1.56 3.63
C LEU A 76 -26.01 -0.07 3.35
N SER A 77 -25.80 0.37 2.11
CA SER A 77 -26.12 1.74 1.69
C SER A 77 -27.58 2.09 2.01
N ASP A 78 -28.51 1.22 1.63
CA ASP A 78 -29.95 1.41 1.92
C ASP A 78 -30.25 1.45 3.42
N LYS A 79 -29.50 0.70 4.25
CA LYS A 79 -29.64 0.73 5.72
C LYS A 79 -29.10 2.01 6.34
N PHE A 80 -28.23 2.74 5.66
CA PHE A 80 -27.59 3.97 6.13
C PHE A 80 -28.03 5.17 5.29
N ASP A 81 -29.34 5.28 5.01
CA ASP A 81 -29.94 6.42 4.30
C ASP A 81 -29.31 6.69 2.93
N GLN A 82 -29.09 5.61 2.16
CA GLN A 82 -28.45 5.66 0.84
C GLN A 82 -27.00 6.17 0.90
N ALA A 83 -26.25 5.76 1.94
CA ALA A 83 -24.85 6.13 2.10
C ALA A 83 -24.02 5.73 0.86
N PRO A 84 -23.12 6.60 0.37
CA PRO A 84 -22.27 6.25 -0.76
C PRO A 84 -21.39 5.03 -0.47
N TRP A 85 -21.07 4.26 -1.49
CA TRP A 85 -20.27 3.04 -1.34
C TRP A 85 -19.37 2.78 -2.54
N GLN A 86 -18.31 2.00 -2.31
CA GLN A 86 -17.36 1.58 -3.35
C GLN A 86 -16.99 0.11 -3.14
N CYS A 87 -16.71 -0.58 -4.24
CA CYS A 87 -16.15 -1.92 -4.24
C CYS A 87 -14.77 -1.86 -4.89
N GLY A 88 -13.74 -2.26 -4.15
CA GLY A 88 -12.36 -2.25 -4.61
C GLY A 88 -11.80 -3.66 -4.78
N LEU A 89 -11.04 -3.89 -5.85
CA LEU A 89 -10.35 -5.16 -6.10
C LEU A 89 -8.92 -5.12 -5.55
N ARG A 90 -8.50 -6.18 -4.85
CA ARG A 90 -7.14 -6.35 -4.32
C ARG A 90 -6.69 -5.16 -3.47
N CYS A 91 -7.53 -4.74 -2.54
CA CYS A 91 -7.26 -3.60 -1.66
C CYS A 91 -6.18 -3.93 -0.63
N ARG A 92 -5.30 -2.96 -0.36
CA ARG A 92 -4.24 -3.04 0.66
C ARG A 92 -4.16 -1.75 1.44
N PHE A 93 -3.85 -1.86 2.73
CA PHE A 93 -3.61 -0.67 3.54
C PHE A 93 -2.26 -0.02 3.19
N ASP A 94 -2.30 1.23 2.72
CA ASP A 94 -1.15 2.08 2.53
C ASP A 94 -0.96 2.95 3.78
N SER A 95 0.06 2.62 4.57
CA SER A 95 0.38 3.32 5.82
C SER A 95 0.87 4.75 5.60
N MET A 96 1.43 5.08 4.44
CA MET A 96 1.84 6.46 4.13
C MET A 96 0.62 7.34 3.84
N ARG A 97 -0.41 6.78 3.22
CA ARG A 97 -1.69 7.47 2.96
C ARG A 97 -2.69 7.37 4.11
N GLN A 98 -2.43 6.51 5.09
CA GLN A 98 -3.37 6.15 6.17
C GLN A 98 -4.73 5.70 5.62
N GLY A 99 -4.72 4.91 4.54
CA GLY A 99 -5.94 4.48 3.86
C GLY A 99 -5.71 3.26 2.97
N TYR A 100 -6.79 2.69 2.44
CA TYR A 100 -6.71 1.55 1.54
C TYR A 100 -6.50 2.01 0.09
N GLN A 101 -5.58 1.34 -0.59
CA GLN A 101 -5.34 1.48 -2.02
C GLN A 101 -5.72 0.16 -2.70
N CYS A 102 -6.60 0.24 -3.69
CA CYS A 102 -7.05 -0.91 -4.48
C CYS A 102 -6.52 -0.81 -5.91
N GLU A 103 -6.35 -1.94 -6.59
CA GLU A 103 -5.95 -1.95 -8.00
C GLU A 103 -7.07 -1.44 -8.91
N SER A 104 -8.31 -1.78 -8.59
CA SER A 104 -9.52 -1.24 -9.23
C SER A 104 -10.49 -0.78 -8.17
N MET A 105 -11.27 0.25 -8.50
CA MET A 105 -12.34 0.79 -7.67
C MET A 105 -13.54 1.08 -8.55
N GLU A 106 -14.68 0.50 -8.18
CA GLU A 106 -15.97 0.75 -8.82
C GLU A 106 -16.94 1.31 -7.80
N ASN A 107 -17.67 2.36 -8.20
CA ASN A 107 -18.60 3.09 -7.35
C ASN A 107 -19.98 3.18 -8.00
N HIS A 108 -20.98 3.55 -7.21
CA HIS A 108 -22.33 3.83 -7.67
C HIS A 108 -23.00 4.92 -6.83
#